data_AF-A0A9D3MP97-F1
#
_entry.id   AF-A0A9D3MP97-F1
#
_cell.length_a   1.000
_cell.length_b   1.000
_cell.length_c   1.000
_cell.angle_alpha   90.00
_cell.angle_beta   90.00
_cell.angle_gamma   90.00
#
_symmetry.space_group_name_H-M   'P 1'
#
loop_
_entity.id
_entity.type
_entity.pdbx_description
1 polymer ?
#
loop_
_entity_poly.entity_id
_entity_poly.type
_entity_poly.pdbx_seq_one_letter_code
_entity_poly.pdbx_strand_id
1 'polypeptide(L)'
;MIKNIYVVVVPLKKKKGPIRHIKNPDEMDLEELLQDIGTTRHARTTRQLGQVDLRRPYIAASFEPWALPQTFTVGNQKKYNGYENRALEPGQEYVFFLLAELNTTTGKMFVASPYTDSIVAPDVDPQPVETGGDGLIWVVGPVLAVVFIICIVIAILLYKNKRKESEPRTKCLLNNAEIAPHHPTDPVEMRRINFQTPDSGLSSPLTEADFDYESMMSHP
;
A
#
# COMPACT_ATOMS: atom_id res chain seq x y z
N MET A 1 -21.52 -13.30 -44.60
CA MET A 1 -21.82 -11.90 -44.21
C MET A 1 -20.90 -11.53 -43.04
N ILE A 2 -20.35 -10.31 -43.03
CA ILE A 2 -19.56 -9.83 -41.88
C ILE A 2 -20.51 -9.67 -40.69
N LYS A 3 -20.11 -10.22 -39.55
CA LYS A 3 -20.87 -10.20 -38.31
C LYS A 3 -20.31 -9.18 -37.33
N ASN A 4 -18.99 -9.15 -37.17
CA ASN A 4 -18.28 -8.23 -36.27
C ASN A 4 -16.98 -7.77 -36.90
N ILE A 5 -16.54 -6.58 -36.50
CA ILE A 5 -15.24 -6.02 -36.81
C ILE A 5 -14.53 -5.73 -35.49
N TYR A 6 -13.33 -6.27 -35.32
CA TYR A 6 -12.50 -6.10 -34.15
C TYR A 6 -11.33 -5.18 -34.45
N VAL A 7 -10.96 -4.34 -33.49
CA VAL A 7 -9.72 -3.56 -33.52
C VAL A 7 -8.69 -4.31 -32.68
N VAL A 8 -7.64 -4.79 -33.33
CA VAL A 8 -6.57 -5.55 -32.67
C VAL A 8 -5.34 -4.67 -32.51
N VAL A 9 -4.78 -4.66 -31.30
CA VAL A 9 -3.58 -3.91 -30.93
C VAL A 9 -2.43 -4.87 -30.74
N VAL A 10 -1.30 -4.62 -31.40
CA VAL A 10 -0.13 -5.50 -31.39
C VAL A 10 1.10 -4.72 -30.89
N PRO A 11 1.59 -4.98 -29.67
CA PRO A 11 2.85 -4.42 -29.21
C PRO A 11 4.04 -5.02 -29.96
N LEU A 12 4.96 -4.17 -30.40
CA LEU A 12 6.17 -4.60 -31.10
C LEU A 12 7.32 -4.87 -30.13
N LYS A 13 8.11 -5.90 -30.39
CA LYS A 13 9.32 -6.12 -29.58
C LYS A 13 10.38 -5.10 -29.99
N LYS A 14 10.85 -4.27 -29.03
CA LYS A 14 12.03 -3.40 -29.19
C LYS A 14 13.27 -4.27 -29.48
N LYS A 15 13.56 -4.56 -30.74
CA LYS A 15 14.86 -5.10 -31.16
C LYS A 15 15.64 -3.98 -31.84
N LYS A 16 16.94 -3.89 -31.56
CA LYS A 16 17.84 -3.00 -32.30
C LYS A 16 17.89 -3.45 -33.76
N GLY A 17 17.13 -2.81 -34.63
CA GLY A 17 17.08 -3.09 -36.07
C GLY A 17 15.68 -2.91 -36.66
N PRO A 18 15.53 -2.98 -37.99
CA PRO A 18 14.23 -2.87 -38.65
C PRO A 18 13.28 -3.93 -38.10
N ILE A 19 12.00 -3.58 -37.93
CA ILE A 19 10.92 -4.45 -37.48
C ILE A 19 10.80 -5.64 -38.46
N ARG A 20 11.48 -6.75 -38.15
CA ARG A 20 11.68 -7.87 -39.11
C ARG A 20 11.01 -9.18 -38.71
N HIS A 21 10.28 -9.23 -37.60
CA HIS A 21 9.71 -10.47 -37.08
C HIS A 21 8.33 -10.30 -36.43
N ILE A 22 7.43 -9.54 -37.07
CA ILE A 22 6.00 -9.60 -36.74
C ILE A 22 5.38 -10.61 -37.69
N LYS A 23 4.63 -11.58 -37.15
CA LYS A 23 3.86 -12.54 -37.95
C LYS A 23 2.81 -11.78 -38.77
N ASN A 24 2.39 -12.31 -39.91
CA ASN A 24 1.26 -11.70 -40.61
C ASN A 24 0.00 -11.69 -39.72
N PRO A 25 -0.90 -10.70 -39.88
CA PRO A 25 -2.15 -10.64 -39.13
C PRO A 25 -2.98 -11.93 -39.24
N ASP A 26 -2.98 -12.56 -40.42
CA ASP A 26 -3.71 -13.81 -40.70
C ASP A 26 -3.07 -15.06 -40.04
N GLU A 27 -1.79 -14.97 -39.64
CA GLU A 27 -1.04 -16.06 -38.99
C GLU A 27 -1.03 -15.94 -37.46
N MET A 28 -1.67 -14.91 -36.91
CA MET A 28 -1.78 -14.72 -35.46
C MET A 28 -2.72 -15.77 -34.86
N ASP A 29 -2.44 -16.19 -33.63
CA ASP A 29 -3.32 -17.10 -32.90
C ASP A 29 -4.60 -16.38 -32.48
N LEU A 30 -5.59 -16.41 -33.38
CA LEU A 30 -6.89 -15.78 -33.22
C LEU A 30 -7.69 -16.42 -32.09
N GLU A 31 -7.47 -17.71 -31.85
CA GLU A 31 -8.19 -18.45 -30.82
C GLU A 31 -7.75 -17.96 -29.43
N GLU A 32 -6.44 -17.76 -29.21
CA GLU A 32 -5.93 -17.14 -27.98
C GLU A 32 -6.50 -15.72 -27.78
N LEU A 33 -6.57 -14.91 -28.84
CA LEU A 33 -7.11 -13.55 -28.79
C LEU A 33 -8.60 -13.50 -28.42
N LEU A 34 -9.38 -14.49 -28.86
CA LEU A 34 -10.81 -14.56 -28.63
C LEU A 34 -11.18 -15.31 -27.34
N GLN A 35 -10.32 -16.20 -26.82
CA GLN A 35 -10.56 -16.94 -25.59
C GLN A 35 -10.64 -16.04 -24.33
N ASP A 36 -9.98 -14.87 -24.35
CA ASP A 36 -10.07 -13.87 -23.26
C ASP A 36 -11.53 -13.43 -22.98
N ILE A 37 -12.44 -13.60 -23.95
CA ILE A 37 -13.86 -13.21 -23.85
C ILE A 37 -14.72 -14.34 -23.26
N GLY A 38 -14.45 -15.59 -23.68
CA GLY A 38 -15.25 -16.76 -23.30
C GLY A 38 -15.30 -16.96 -21.78
N THR A 39 -14.24 -16.53 -21.09
CA THR A 39 -14.16 -16.62 -19.62
C THR A 39 -14.45 -15.30 -18.90
N THR A 40 -14.48 -14.14 -19.56
CA THR A 40 -14.84 -12.86 -18.91
C THR A 40 -16.33 -12.67 -18.73
N ARG A 41 -17.19 -13.42 -19.45
CA ARG A 41 -18.64 -13.49 -19.13
C ARG A 41 -18.92 -14.13 -17.77
N HIS A 42 -18.04 -14.99 -17.27
CA HIS A 42 -18.15 -15.61 -15.96
C HIS A 42 -17.01 -15.15 -15.04
N ALA A 43 -17.25 -14.03 -14.35
CA ALA A 43 -16.61 -13.67 -13.09
C ALA A 43 -15.10 -13.96 -12.98
N ARG A 44 -14.25 -13.10 -13.57
CA ARG A 44 -12.87 -12.97 -13.10
C ARG A 44 -12.71 -11.65 -12.35
N THR A 45 -12.53 -11.78 -11.05
CA THR A 45 -12.22 -10.73 -10.09
C THR A 45 -11.05 -9.87 -10.61
N THR A 46 -11.19 -8.54 -10.55
CA THR A 46 -10.24 -7.47 -10.91
C THR A 46 -8.77 -7.73 -10.55
N ARG A 47 -8.47 -8.63 -9.62
CA ARG A 47 -7.11 -8.93 -9.14
C ARG A 47 -6.26 -9.81 -10.07
N GLN A 48 -6.85 -10.58 -11.00
CA GLN A 48 -6.07 -11.38 -11.97
C GLN A 48 -5.82 -10.70 -13.32
N LEU A 49 -6.43 -9.54 -13.57
CA LEU A 49 -6.12 -8.69 -14.73
C LEU A 49 -4.72 -8.06 -14.65
N GLY A 50 -4.12 -7.99 -13.44
CA GLY A 50 -2.82 -7.37 -13.21
C GLY A 50 -1.62 -8.11 -13.80
N GLN A 51 -1.81 -9.30 -14.37
CA GLN A 51 -0.76 -10.05 -15.03
C GLN A 51 -1.18 -10.52 -16.43
N VAL A 52 -2.09 -9.79 -17.09
CA VAL A 52 -2.20 -9.94 -18.54
C VAL A 52 -0.95 -9.30 -19.13
N ASP A 53 -0.12 -10.13 -19.78
CA ASP A 53 1.11 -9.71 -20.42
C ASP A 53 0.80 -8.56 -21.40
N LEU A 54 1.09 -7.32 -20.98
CA LEU A 54 0.87 -6.09 -21.78
C LEU A 54 1.66 -6.11 -23.10
N ARG A 55 2.55 -7.09 -23.27
CA ARG A 55 3.34 -7.33 -24.47
C ARG A 55 2.70 -8.36 -25.41
N ARG A 56 1.47 -8.82 -25.14
CA ARG A 56 0.70 -9.65 -26.06
C ARG A 56 -0.28 -8.83 -26.87
N PRO A 57 -0.57 -9.27 -28.10
CA PRO A 57 -1.65 -8.69 -28.87
C PRO A 57 -2.99 -8.89 -28.15
N TYR A 58 -3.90 -7.93 -28.31
CA TYR A 58 -5.23 -7.98 -27.69
C TYR A 58 -6.27 -7.26 -28.54
N ILE A 59 -7.55 -7.55 -28.29
CA ILE A 59 -8.67 -6.86 -28.93
C ILE A 59 -9.06 -5.66 -28.07
N ALA A 60 -8.92 -4.45 -28.62
CA ALA A 60 -9.28 -3.21 -27.95
C ALA A 60 -10.77 -2.87 -28.07
N ALA A 61 -11.42 -3.32 -29.15
CA ALA A 61 -12.83 -3.08 -29.38
C ALA A 61 -13.45 -4.08 -30.36
N SER A 62 -14.77 -4.23 -30.27
CA SER A 62 -15.59 -4.92 -31.27
C SER A 62 -16.78 -4.05 -31.65
N PHE A 63 -17.09 -4.01 -32.93
CA PHE A 63 -18.19 -3.26 -33.51
C PHE A 63 -18.99 -4.15 -34.45
N GLU A 64 -20.31 -3.94 -34.47
CA GLU A 64 -21.12 -4.42 -35.57
C GLU A 64 -20.80 -3.59 -36.84
N PRO A 65 -20.90 -4.15 -38.06
CA PRO A 65 -20.49 -3.45 -39.27
C PRO A 65 -21.16 -2.09 -39.50
N TRP A 66 -22.40 -1.93 -39.05
CA TRP A 66 -23.16 -0.67 -39.17
C TRP A 66 -22.81 0.35 -38.07
N ALA A 67 -22.16 -0.07 -36.99
CA ALA A 67 -21.79 0.76 -35.85
C ALA A 67 -20.29 1.11 -35.81
N LEU A 68 -19.55 0.75 -36.87
CA LEU A 68 -18.12 1.02 -36.95
C LEU A 68 -17.88 2.54 -37.07
N PRO A 69 -17.17 3.17 -36.12
CA PRO A 69 -16.91 4.60 -36.19
C PRO A 69 -15.89 4.92 -37.28
N GLN A 70 -15.96 6.14 -37.83
CA GLN A 70 -14.97 6.63 -38.80
C GLN A 70 -13.55 6.71 -38.19
N THR A 71 -13.47 7.00 -36.89
CA THR A 71 -12.21 7.07 -36.15
C THR A 71 -12.32 6.29 -34.85
N PHE A 72 -11.20 5.70 -34.43
CA PHE A 72 -11.11 4.97 -33.17
C PHE A 72 -9.84 5.39 -32.44
N THR A 73 -9.98 5.75 -31.17
CA THR A 73 -8.85 6.12 -30.30
C THR A 73 -8.42 4.90 -29.51
N VAL A 74 -7.22 4.40 -29.76
CA VAL A 74 -6.59 3.31 -28.98
C VAL A 74 -6.02 3.88 -27.67
N GLY A 75 -5.98 3.10 -26.59
CA GLY A 75 -5.35 3.48 -25.33
C GLY A 75 -6.23 4.23 -24.34
N ASN A 76 -7.54 4.38 -24.61
CA ASN A 76 -8.41 5.27 -23.83
C ASN A 76 -9.08 4.63 -22.59
N GLN A 77 -8.72 3.39 -22.26
CA GLN A 77 -9.20 2.63 -21.09
C GLN A 77 -10.71 2.39 -21.05
N LYS A 78 -11.42 2.61 -22.16
CA LYS A 78 -12.86 2.36 -22.26
C LYS A 78 -13.15 0.93 -22.69
N LYS A 79 -14.36 0.45 -22.37
CA LYS A 79 -14.87 -0.84 -22.84
C LYS A 79 -15.77 -0.67 -24.07
N TYR A 80 -15.55 -1.54 -25.06
CA TYR A 80 -16.28 -1.57 -26.32
C TYR A 80 -16.77 -2.99 -26.59
N ASN A 81 -18.08 -3.21 -26.49
CA ASN A 81 -18.72 -4.51 -26.68
C ASN A 81 -18.05 -5.66 -25.89
N GLY A 82 -17.69 -5.38 -24.62
CA GLY A 82 -17.05 -6.33 -23.71
C GLY A 82 -15.52 -6.37 -23.75
N TYR A 83 -14.88 -5.73 -24.74
CA TYR A 83 -13.43 -5.63 -24.83
C TYR A 83 -12.92 -4.35 -24.18
N GLU A 84 -11.73 -4.41 -23.58
CA GLU A 84 -11.12 -3.27 -22.91
C GLU A 84 -9.98 -2.68 -23.76
N ASN A 85 -10.09 -1.39 -24.06
CA ASN A 85 -9.07 -0.63 -24.76
C ASN A 85 -7.98 -0.19 -23.78
N ARG A 86 -7.12 -1.13 -23.39
CA ARG A 86 -6.09 -0.95 -22.36
C ARG A 86 -5.19 0.25 -22.65
N ALA A 87 -4.71 0.92 -21.60
CA ALA A 87 -3.70 1.98 -21.74
C ALA A 87 -2.48 1.45 -22.51
N LEU A 88 -1.91 2.28 -23.37
CA LEU A 88 -0.68 1.95 -24.08
C LEU A 88 0.53 2.24 -23.19
N GLU A 89 1.55 1.40 -23.28
CA GLU A 89 2.80 1.59 -22.55
C GLU A 89 3.58 2.77 -23.15
N PRO A 90 4.01 3.76 -22.35
CA PRO A 90 4.78 4.90 -22.85
C PRO A 90 6.06 4.47 -23.58
N GLY A 91 6.30 5.07 -24.75
CA GLY A 91 7.46 4.77 -25.58
C GLY A 91 7.47 3.34 -26.14
N GLN A 92 6.38 2.58 -26.04
CA GLN A 92 6.19 1.30 -26.70
C GLN A 92 5.64 1.52 -28.11
N GLU A 93 6.19 0.78 -29.07
CA GLU A 93 5.75 0.82 -30.45
C GLU A 93 4.64 -0.21 -30.69
N TYR A 94 3.62 0.17 -31.45
CA TYR A 94 2.45 -0.64 -31.74
C TYR A 94 2.12 -0.62 -33.24
N VAL A 95 1.56 -1.72 -33.73
CA VAL A 95 0.78 -1.74 -34.97
C VAL A 95 -0.64 -2.17 -34.66
N PHE A 96 -1.56 -1.81 -35.54
CA PHE A 96 -2.97 -2.18 -35.42
C PHE A 96 -3.44 -2.86 -36.70
N PHE A 97 -4.49 -3.66 -36.58
CA PHE A 97 -5.22 -4.16 -37.74
C PHE A 97 -6.68 -4.38 -37.38
N LEU A 98 -7.52 -4.44 -38.40
CA LEU A 98 -8.92 -4.79 -38.28
C LEU A 98 -9.10 -6.27 -38.56
N LEU A 99 -9.87 -6.96 -37.73
CA LEU A 99 -10.22 -8.36 -37.92
C LEU A 99 -11.73 -8.48 -38.12
N ALA A 100 -12.17 -9.02 -39.25
CA ALA A 100 -13.58 -9.24 -39.53
C ALA A 100 -13.97 -10.69 -39.21
N GLU A 101 -15.03 -10.90 -38.42
CA GLU A 101 -15.70 -12.21 -38.27
C GLU A 101 -16.77 -12.34 -39.34
N LEU A 102 -16.70 -13.42 -40.11
CA LEU A 102 -17.67 -13.77 -41.13
C LEU A 102 -18.44 -15.00 -40.68
N ASN A 103 -19.77 -14.93 -40.77
CA ASN A 103 -20.60 -16.13 -40.73
C ASN A 103 -20.65 -16.71 -42.14
N THR A 104 -20.14 -17.92 -42.29
CA THR A 104 -20.20 -18.72 -43.52
C THR A 104 -21.06 -19.96 -43.30
N THR A 105 -21.48 -20.62 -44.39
CA THR A 105 -22.24 -21.87 -44.33
C THR A 105 -21.48 -23.01 -43.64
N THR A 106 -20.15 -22.93 -43.64
CA THR A 106 -19.25 -23.96 -43.11
C THR A 106 -18.74 -23.64 -41.70
N GLY A 107 -19.12 -22.48 -41.14
CA GLY A 107 -18.72 -22.05 -39.80
C GLY A 107 -18.27 -20.59 -39.73
N LYS A 108 -17.52 -20.26 -38.68
CA LYS A 108 -16.92 -18.94 -38.50
C LYS A 108 -15.62 -18.85 -39.28
N MET A 109 -15.44 -17.75 -40.01
CA MET A 109 -14.19 -17.42 -40.67
C MET A 109 -13.74 -16.04 -40.22
N PHE A 110 -12.43 -15.81 -40.22
CA PHE A 110 -11.86 -14.50 -39.92
C PHE A 110 -11.01 -14.01 -41.10
N VAL A 111 -11.03 -12.71 -41.33
CA VAL A 111 -10.21 -12.05 -42.35
C VAL A 111 -9.58 -10.83 -41.70
N ALA A 112 -8.26 -10.70 -41.77
CA ALA A 112 -7.55 -9.56 -41.22
C ALA A 112 -7.23 -8.52 -42.31
N SER A 113 -7.21 -7.25 -41.93
CA SER A 113 -6.59 -6.21 -42.73
C SER A 113 -5.06 -6.28 -42.60
N PRO A 114 -4.30 -5.66 -43.51
CA PRO A 114 -2.90 -5.36 -43.27
C PRO A 114 -2.70 -4.56 -41.97
N TYR A 115 -1.48 -4.61 -41.43
CA TYR A 115 -1.09 -3.74 -40.33
C TYR A 115 -1.07 -2.27 -40.76
N THR A 116 -1.37 -1.39 -39.82
CA THR A 116 -1.03 0.04 -39.93
C THR A 116 0.48 0.23 -39.90
N ASP A 117 0.92 1.44 -40.27
CA ASP A 117 2.25 1.90 -39.91
C ASP A 117 2.45 1.82 -38.39
N SER A 118 3.70 1.59 -37.98
CA SER A 118 4.03 1.53 -36.57
C SER A 118 3.95 2.91 -35.93
N ILE A 119 3.30 2.98 -34.77
CA ILE A 119 3.22 4.20 -33.98
C ILE A 119 3.87 3.96 -32.62
N VAL A 120 4.65 4.94 -32.17
CA VAL A 120 5.17 4.96 -30.81
C VAL A 120 4.12 5.62 -29.93
N ALA A 121 3.67 4.91 -28.90
CA ALA A 121 2.79 5.49 -27.91
C ALA A 121 3.49 6.71 -27.28
N PRO A 122 2.80 7.86 -27.19
CA PRO A 122 3.40 9.07 -26.67
C PRO A 122 3.98 8.79 -25.30
N ASP A 123 5.23 9.22 -25.07
CA ASP A 123 5.73 9.31 -23.71
C ASP A 123 4.75 10.21 -22.96
N VAL A 124 4.31 9.74 -21.79
CA VAL A 124 3.62 10.62 -20.86
C VAL A 124 4.67 11.66 -20.51
N ASP A 125 4.63 12.82 -21.18
CA ASP A 125 5.22 14.03 -20.64
C ASP A 125 4.77 14.06 -19.18
N PRO A 126 5.66 14.20 -18.19
CA PRO A 126 5.28 14.21 -16.78
C PRO A 126 4.48 15.48 -16.49
N GLN A 127 3.30 15.64 -17.09
CA GLN A 127 2.19 16.20 -16.38
C GLN A 127 2.04 15.33 -15.14
N PRO A 128 2.00 15.96 -13.96
CA PRO A 128 1.90 15.24 -12.71
C PRO A 128 0.74 14.29 -12.90
N VAL A 129 1.06 12.99 -12.89
CA VAL A 129 0.08 11.98 -12.63
C VAL A 129 -0.68 12.53 -11.44
N GLU A 130 -1.98 12.78 -11.63
CA GLU A 130 -2.89 12.81 -10.51
C GLU A 130 -2.72 11.44 -9.87
N THR A 131 -1.75 11.35 -8.97
CA THR A 131 -1.62 10.24 -8.06
C THR A 131 -2.90 10.31 -7.25
N GLY A 132 -3.91 9.59 -7.70
CA GLY A 132 -5.14 9.28 -6.97
C GLY A 132 -4.81 8.43 -5.75
N GLY A 133 -3.93 8.97 -4.90
CA GLY A 133 -3.18 8.32 -3.84
C GLY A 133 -2.21 9.26 -3.12
N ASP A 134 -1.79 10.40 -3.68
CA ASP A 134 -0.86 11.32 -2.99
C ASP A 134 -1.58 12.24 -2.01
N GLY A 135 -2.86 12.55 -2.21
CA GLY A 135 -3.65 13.20 -1.17
C GLY A 135 -3.84 12.34 0.08
N LEU A 136 -3.82 11.00 -0.08
CA LEU A 136 -4.04 10.08 1.03
C LEU A 136 -2.73 9.76 1.77
N ILE A 137 -1.62 9.51 1.07
CA ILE A 137 -0.33 9.22 1.72
C ILE A 137 0.23 10.45 2.46
N TRP A 138 0.13 11.67 1.89
CA TRP A 138 0.67 12.87 2.54
C TRP A 138 -0.17 13.35 3.73
N VAL A 139 -1.48 13.04 3.76
CA VAL A 139 -2.37 13.39 4.88
C VAL A 139 -2.41 12.30 5.96
N VAL A 140 -2.34 11.03 5.56
CA VAL A 140 -2.32 9.88 6.49
C VAL A 140 -0.92 9.66 7.08
N GLY A 141 0.15 10.03 6.36
CA GLY A 141 1.54 9.93 6.83
C GLY A 141 1.80 10.63 8.16
N PRO A 142 1.41 11.90 8.35
CA PRO A 142 1.53 12.61 9.62
C PRO A 142 0.73 11.95 10.75
N VAL A 143 -0.51 11.53 10.49
CA VAL A 143 -1.37 10.87 11.49
C VAL A 143 -0.76 9.53 11.92
N LEU A 144 -0.30 8.71 10.97
CA LEU A 144 0.39 7.46 11.25
C LEU A 144 1.74 7.66 11.94
N ALA A 145 2.49 8.71 11.60
CA ALA A 145 3.76 9.03 12.24
C ALA A 145 3.57 9.35 13.73
N VAL A 146 2.54 10.14 14.09
CA VAL A 146 2.22 10.43 15.48
C VAL A 146 1.85 9.15 16.24
N VAL A 147 0.98 8.29 15.67
CA VAL A 147 0.61 7.01 16.29
C VAL A 147 1.82 6.09 16.46
N PHE A 148 2.68 6.00 15.45
CA PHE A 148 3.89 5.16 15.50
C PHE A 148 4.89 5.63 16.56
N ILE A 149 5.10 6.95 16.67
CA ILE A 149 5.95 7.54 17.71
C ILE A 149 5.40 7.22 19.10
N ILE A 150 4.08 7.37 19.33
CA ILE A 150 3.44 7.03 20.60
C ILE A 150 3.65 5.53 20.93
N CYS A 151 3.42 4.64 19.96
CA CYS A 151 3.63 3.21 20.13
C CYS A 151 5.08 2.86 20.50
N ILE A 152 6.07 3.50 19.87
CA ILE A 152 7.49 3.30 20.20
C ILE A 152 7.81 3.82 21.60
N VAL A 153 7.31 5.00 21.97
CA VAL A 153 7.52 5.59 23.30
C VAL A 153 6.96 4.65 24.37
N ILE A 154 5.72 4.17 24.21
CA ILE A 154 5.12 3.21 25.13
C ILE A 154 5.92 1.90 25.14
N ALA A 155 6.33 1.37 23.99
CA ALA A 155 7.14 0.15 23.93
C ALA A 155 8.47 0.30 24.67
N ILE A 156 9.18 1.42 24.51
CA ILE A 156 10.44 1.70 25.23
C ILE A 156 10.18 1.89 26.72
N LEU A 157 9.13 2.63 27.11
CA LEU A 157 8.76 2.83 28.50
C LEU A 157 8.37 1.51 29.17
N LEU A 158 7.56 0.68 28.51
CA LEU A 158 7.20 -0.65 28.97
C LEU A 158 8.41 -1.58 28.99
N TYR A 159 9.31 -1.53 28.00
CA TYR A 159 10.53 -2.32 27.99
C TYR A 159 11.49 -1.94 29.13
N LYS A 160 11.64 -0.63 29.37
CA LYS A 160 12.44 -0.09 30.47
C LYS A 160 11.80 -0.36 31.83
N ASN A 161 10.47 -0.32 31.94
CA ASN A 161 9.75 -0.67 33.16
C ASN A 161 9.76 -2.19 33.42
N LYS A 162 9.55 -3.01 32.38
CA LYS A 162 9.70 -4.47 32.42
C LYS A 162 11.08 -4.93 32.84
N ARG A 163 12.14 -4.20 32.44
CA ARG A 163 13.51 -4.50 32.90
C ARG A 163 13.80 -4.09 34.34
N LYS A 164 12.99 -3.20 34.95
CA LYS A 164 13.08 -2.90 36.39
C LYS A 164 12.26 -3.88 37.23
N GLU A 165 11.21 -4.46 36.66
CA GLU A 165 10.31 -5.42 37.33
C GLU A 165 10.62 -6.90 37.01
N SER A 166 11.63 -7.20 36.18
CA SER A 166 12.04 -8.57 35.87
C SER A 166 13.18 -9.07 36.77
N GLU A 167 12.94 -9.08 38.08
CA GLU A 167 13.41 -10.18 38.92
C GLU A 167 12.38 -11.32 38.77
N PRO A 168 12.80 -12.59 38.58
CA PRO A 168 11.91 -13.65 38.08
C PRO A 168 10.94 -14.12 39.17
N ARG A 169 9.73 -13.56 39.23
CA ARG A 169 8.72 -14.03 40.20
C ARG A 169 7.30 -14.16 39.66
N THR A 170 7.14 -14.85 38.54
CA THR A 170 5.84 -15.50 38.22
C THR A 170 5.70 -16.82 39.00
N LYS A 171 5.76 -16.76 40.34
CA LYS A 171 5.47 -17.90 41.25
C LYS A 171 4.45 -17.55 42.34
N CYS A 172 3.58 -16.55 42.12
CA CYS A 172 2.65 -16.09 43.16
C CYS A 172 1.20 -15.93 42.69
N LEU A 173 0.78 -16.50 41.56
CA LEU A 173 -0.64 -16.48 41.13
C LEU A 173 -1.35 -17.82 41.34
N LEU A 174 -1.08 -18.53 42.44
CA LEU A 174 -1.87 -19.70 42.83
C LEU A 174 -2.29 -19.76 44.30
N ASN A 175 -2.01 -18.76 45.16
CA ASN A 175 -2.22 -18.96 46.60
C ASN A 175 -3.39 -18.21 47.27
N ASN A 176 -3.93 -17.12 46.72
CA ASN A 176 -4.78 -16.23 47.54
C ASN A 176 -6.22 -16.10 47.00
N ALA A 177 -6.85 -17.23 46.69
CA ALA A 177 -8.30 -17.30 46.50
C ALA A 177 -9.01 -17.67 47.82
N GLU A 178 -8.70 -16.99 48.93
CA GLU A 178 -9.57 -17.01 50.11
C GLU A 178 -9.21 -15.84 51.03
N ILE A 179 -10.15 -14.91 51.22
CA ILE A 179 -10.44 -14.12 52.44
C ILE A 179 -11.23 -12.88 51.98
N ALA A 180 -12.50 -12.88 52.39
CA ALA A 180 -13.55 -11.91 52.08
C ALA A 180 -13.26 -10.49 52.64
N PRO A 181 -13.96 -9.45 52.16
CA PRO A 181 -13.69 -8.06 52.48
C PRO A 181 -14.33 -7.69 53.82
N HIS A 182 -13.56 -7.13 54.76
CA HIS A 182 -14.15 -6.55 55.97
C HIS A 182 -13.31 -5.38 56.50
N HIS A 183 -13.68 -4.17 56.05
CA HIS A 183 -13.99 -2.95 56.81
C HIS A 183 -13.08 -2.44 57.98
N PRO A 184 -13.10 -1.12 58.29
CA PRO A 184 -11.99 -0.34 58.85
C PRO A 184 -12.03 -0.03 60.37
N THR A 185 -10.93 0.60 60.84
CA THR A 185 -10.79 1.52 62.01
C THR A 185 -10.52 0.93 63.40
N ASP A 186 -9.35 1.28 63.98
CA ASP A 186 -9.16 1.39 65.44
C ASP A 186 -8.81 2.86 65.82
N PRO A 187 -9.56 3.52 66.72
CA PRO A 187 -9.45 4.95 67.05
C PRO A 187 -8.47 5.29 68.18
N VAL A 188 -7.40 4.52 68.43
CA VAL A 188 -6.56 4.70 69.63
C VAL A 188 -5.07 4.87 69.30
N GLU A 189 -4.72 5.85 68.47
CA GLU A 189 -3.38 6.47 68.55
C GLU A 189 -3.33 7.95 68.12
N MET A 190 -4.48 8.62 68.00
CA MET A 190 -4.55 10.07 67.68
C MET A 190 -4.46 11.00 68.93
N ARG A 191 -3.76 10.60 70.01
CA ARG A 191 -3.67 11.45 71.23
C ARG A 191 -2.29 11.56 71.87
N ARG A 192 -1.22 11.76 71.10
CA ARG A 192 0.00 12.36 71.66
C ARG A 192 0.82 13.18 70.65
N ILE A 193 0.14 13.93 69.79
CA ILE A 193 0.81 14.83 68.82
C ILE A 193 0.38 16.29 68.96
N ASN A 194 0.06 16.77 70.16
CA ASN A 194 -0.06 18.20 70.39
C ASN A 194 0.34 18.55 71.81
N PHE A 195 1.07 19.65 71.94
CA PHE A 195 1.53 20.34 73.14
C PHE A 195 2.98 20.05 73.56
N GLN A 196 3.80 21.08 73.29
CA GLN A 196 4.83 21.65 74.17
C GLN A 196 6.30 21.43 73.74
N THR A 197 6.82 22.35 72.93
CA THR A 197 8.20 22.85 73.06
C THR A 197 8.23 23.85 74.22
N PRO A 198 9.16 23.69 75.18
CA PRO A 198 10.26 24.65 75.27
C PRO A 198 11.62 24.01 75.57
N ASP A 199 12.62 24.78 75.17
CA ASP A 199 14.07 24.60 75.21
C ASP A 199 14.68 24.33 76.60
N SER A 200 15.95 23.89 76.60
CA SER A 200 17.00 23.96 77.64
C SER A 200 17.46 22.66 78.32
N GLY A 201 18.68 22.22 77.97
CA GLY A 201 19.75 22.07 78.97
C GLY A 201 20.41 20.70 79.19
N LEU A 202 21.70 20.62 78.80
CA LEU A 202 22.80 19.81 79.37
C LEU A 202 22.81 18.30 79.01
N SER A 203 23.81 17.73 78.31
CA SER A 203 25.21 17.58 78.75
C SER A 203 26.08 16.97 77.61
N SER A 204 27.28 17.50 77.35
CA SER A 204 28.38 16.86 76.57
C SER A 204 29.13 15.80 77.44
N PRO A 205 30.06 14.93 76.94
CA PRO A 205 31.37 15.32 76.35
C PRO A 205 32.03 14.40 75.27
N LEU A 206 33.01 14.99 74.55
CA LEU A 206 34.21 14.43 73.87
C LEU A 206 34.01 13.38 72.72
N THR A 207 34.78 13.31 71.63
CA THR A 207 36.23 13.57 71.40
C THR A 207 36.56 13.65 69.89
N GLU A 208 37.50 14.54 69.51
CA GLU A 208 38.48 14.48 68.38
C GLU A 208 37.99 14.37 66.91
N ALA A 209 38.60 14.95 65.87
CA ALA A 209 39.75 15.84 65.61
C ALA A 209 39.52 16.36 64.15
N ASP A 210 39.51 17.66 63.85
CA ASP A 210 40.63 18.56 63.51
C ASP A 210 40.80 18.78 61.98
N PHE A 211 41.23 20.00 61.65
CA PHE A 211 41.63 20.61 60.37
C PHE A 211 40.61 21.35 59.49
N ASP A 212 40.45 22.63 59.85
CA ASP A 212 40.83 23.84 59.10
C ASP A 212 40.43 24.02 57.62
N TYR A 213 39.80 25.17 57.32
CA TYR A 213 40.38 26.17 56.43
C TYR A 213 39.78 27.57 56.69
N GLU A 214 40.68 28.55 56.76
CA GLU A 214 40.47 29.99 56.93
C GLU A 214 39.47 30.62 55.95
N SER A 215 38.77 31.68 56.39
CA SER A 215 38.97 33.02 55.80
C SER A 215 38.23 34.09 56.63
N MET A 216 39.02 35.02 57.14
CA MET A 216 38.60 36.19 57.91
C MET A 216 38.20 37.38 56.99
N MET A 217 37.62 38.40 57.63
CA MET A 217 37.42 39.80 57.19
C MET A 217 36.11 40.06 56.43
N SER A 218 35.31 41.08 56.73
CA SER A 218 35.60 42.37 57.37
C SER A 218 34.32 43.05 57.90
N HIS A 219 34.49 43.79 59.00
CA HIS A 219 33.58 44.82 59.51
C HIS A 219 33.76 46.14 58.73
N PRO A 220 32.76 47.03 58.79
CA PRO A 220 32.98 48.33 59.45
C PRO A 220 32.14 48.51 60.73
#